data_AF-A0A1R3VHP2-F1
#
_entry.id   AF-A0A1R3VHP2-F1
#
_cell.length_a   1.000
_cell.length_b   1.000
_cell.length_c   1.000
_cell.angle_alpha   90.00
_cell.angle_beta   90.00
_cell.angle_gamma   90.00
#
_symmetry.space_group_name_H-M   'P 1'
#
loop_
_entity.id
_entity.type
_entity.pdbx_description
1 polymer ?
#
loop_
_entity_poly.entity_id
_entity_poly.type
_entity_poly.pdbx_seq_one_letter_code
_entity_poly.pdbx_strand_id
1 'polypeptide(L)'
;MAAKMLRRSVHFTPTSCSWLNAVEGFFVKPTRRRLKHGVFHFVVDLQAAINRFIREYNAENPRTFIWKANPDDIIAARNRRFQTLESIR
;
A
#
# COMPACT_ATOMS: atom_id res chain seq x y z
N MET A 1 4.55 -36.29 9.77
CA MET A 1 4.28 -34.85 10.01
C MET A 1 3.69 -34.28 8.73
N ALA A 2 2.39 -34.01 8.67
CA ALA A 2 1.78 -33.38 7.51
C ALA A 2 1.89 -31.85 7.62
N ALA A 3 2.50 -31.19 6.63
CA ALA A 3 2.60 -29.74 6.60
C ALA A 3 1.21 -29.13 6.37
N LYS A 4 0.76 -28.28 7.30
CA LYS A 4 -0.47 -27.49 7.15
C LYS A 4 -0.27 -26.48 6.02
N MET A 5 -0.84 -26.75 4.85
CA MET A 5 -0.88 -25.79 3.75
C MET A 5 -1.74 -24.59 4.17
N LEU A 6 -1.08 -23.45 4.38
CA LEU A 6 -1.74 -22.20 4.74
C LEU A 6 -2.55 -21.72 3.52
N ARG A 7 -3.88 -21.93 3.51
CA ARG A 7 -4.76 -21.36 2.49
C ARG A 7 -4.83 -19.85 2.68
N ARG A 8 -3.98 -19.11 1.97
CA ARG A 8 -4.07 -17.65 1.84
C ARG A 8 -4.97 -17.31 0.66
N SER A 9 -6.05 -16.59 0.94
CA SER A 9 -6.90 -16.00 -0.10
C SER A 9 -6.19 -14.78 -0.68
N VAL A 10 -5.98 -14.75 -2.00
CA VAL A 10 -5.53 -13.55 -2.69
C VAL A 10 -6.76 -12.69 -2.96
N HIS A 11 -6.85 -11.54 -2.31
CA HIS A 11 -7.90 -10.58 -2.57
C HIS A 11 -7.43 -9.59 -3.64
N PHE A 12 -8.15 -9.54 -4.75
CA PHE A 12 -7.92 -8.50 -5.76
C PHE A 12 -8.36 -7.15 -5.22
N THR A 13 -7.50 -6.16 -5.41
CA THR A 13 -7.76 -4.79 -5.01
C THR A 13 -8.64 -4.12 -6.07
N PRO A 14 -9.89 -3.72 -5.77
CA PRO A 14 -10.69 -2.99 -6.75
C PRO A 14 -10.02 -1.67 -7.11
N THR A 15 -10.23 -1.22 -8.35
CA THR A 15 -9.62 0.00 -8.93
C THR A 15 -9.87 1.27 -8.10
N SER A 16 -10.91 1.30 -7.28
CA SER A 16 -11.27 2.43 -6.41
C SER A 16 -10.85 2.25 -4.94
N CYS A 17 -9.88 1.39 -4.65
CA CYS A 17 -9.43 1.17 -3.27
C CYS A 17 -8.63 2.36 -2.73
N SER A 18 -9.21 3.08 -1.78
CA SER A 18 -8.57 4.22 -1.10
C SER A 18 -7.28 3.86 -0.35
N TRP A 19 -7.10 2.61 0.06
CA TRP A 19 -5.89 2.18 0.78
C TRP A 19 -4.65 2.07 -0.13
N LEU A 20 -4.82 1.90 -1.46
CA LEU A 20 -3.70 1.91 -2.40
C LEU A 20 -2.98 3.26 -2.38
N ASN A 21 -3.72 4.37 -2.21
CA ASN A 21 -3.13 5.70 -2.06
C ASN A 21 -2.14 5.77 -0.88
N ALA A 22 -2.41 5.04 0.22
CA ALA A 22 -1.50 4.98 1.36
C ALA A 22 -0.23 4.18 1.04
N VAL A 23 -0.36 3.10 0.26
CA VAL A 23 0.77 2.30 -0.22
C VAL A 23 1.64 3.11 -1.19
N GLU A 24 1.02 3.80 -2.15
CA GLU A 24 1.71 4.71 -3.08
C GLU A 24 2.45 5.80 -2.31
N GLY A 25 1.78 6.44 -1.36
CA GLY A 25 2.37 7.45 -0.49
C GLY A 25 3.57 6.95 0.30
N PHE A 26 3.58 5.67 0.71
CA PHE A 26 4.76 5.06 1.32
C PHE A 26 5.93 4.99 0.34
N PHE A 27 5.74 4.45 -0.87
CA PHE A 27 6.83 4.30 -1.87
C PHE A 27 7.38 5.63 -2.39
N VAL A 28 6.58 6.70 -2.37
CA VAL A 28 7.06 8.05 -2.69
C VAL A 28 8.13 8.53 -1.69
N LYS A 29 8.07 8.13 -0.41
CA LYS A 29 9.00 8.59 0.63
C LYS A 29 10.46 8.13 0.44
N PRO A 30 10.79 6.82 0.33
CA PRO A 30 12.16 6.40 0.07
C PRO A 30 12.63 6.90 -1.29
N THR A 31 11.73 6.95 -2.28
CA THR A 31 12.05 7.46 -3.61
C THR A 31 12.55 8.90 -3.54
N ARG A 32 11.81 9.81 -2.92
CA ARG A 32 12.20 11.23 -2.81
C ARG A 32 13.40 11.46 -1.89
N ARG A 33 13.48 10.73 -0.77
CA ARG A 33 14.48 11.00 0.27
C ARG A 33 15.83 10.33 0.04
N ARG A 34 15.86 9.17 -0.63
CA ARG A 34 17.08 8.36 -0.77
C ARG A 34 17.38 7.89 -2.17
N LEU A 35 16.37 7.51 -2.96
CA LEU A 35 16.64 6.86 -4.25
C LEU A 35 16.85 7.87 -5.39
N LYS A 36 16.07 8.95 -5.44
CA LYS A 36 16.11 9.93 -6.54
C LYS A 36 17.47 10.63 -6.68
N HIS A 37 18.21 10.78 -5.58
CA HIS A 37 19.51 11.44 -5.54
C HIS A 37 20.64 10.50 -5.07
N GLY A 38 20.34 9.21 -4.90
CA GLY A 38 21.32 8.22 -4.48
C GLY A 38 22.13 7.72 -5.67
N VAL A 39 23.46 7.70 -5.53
CA VAL A 39 24.36 7.03 -6.47
C VAL A 39 24.76 5.70 -5.83
N PHE A 40 24.46 4.60 -6.52
CA PHE A 40 24.76 3.24 -6.05
C PHE A 40 25.65 2.56 -7.09
N HIS A 41 26.81 2.05 -6.65
CA HIS A 41 27.72 1.35 -7.55
C HIS A 41 27.33 -0.12 -7.70
N PHE A 42 26.69 -0.68 -6.67
CA PHE A 42 26.22 -2.06 -6.68
C PHE A 42 24.78 -2.19 -6.17
N VAL A 43 24.13 -3.28 -6.56
CA VAL A 43 22.77 -3.63 -6.08
C VAL A 43 22.74 -3.77 -4.56
N VAL A 44 23.83 -4.26 -3.95
CA VAL A 44 23.95 -4.38 -2.49
C VAL A 44 23.86 -3.03 -1.77
N ASP A 45 24.36 -1.96 -2.40
CA ASP A 45 24.30 -0.61 -1.84
C ASP A 45 22.86 -0.08 -1.85
N LEU A 46 22.13 -0.33 -2.94
CA LEU A 46 20.71 0.00 -3.06
C LEU A 46 19.88 -0.77 -2.03
N GLN A 47 20.11 -2.08 -1.90
CA GLN A 47 19.44 -2.92 -0.90
C GLN A 47 19.71 -2.41 0.52
N ALA A 48 20.96 -2.07 0.84
CA ALA A 48 21.35 -1.51 2.13
C ALA A 48 20.62 -0.18 2.40
N ALA A 49 20.53 0.70 1.41
CA ALA A 49 19.82 1.98 1.53
C ALA A 49 18.31 1.82 1.75
N ILE A 50 17.66 0.89 1.04
CA ILE A 50 16.25 0.56 1.23
C ILE A 50 16.01 -0.03 2.61
N ASN A 51 16.80 -1.04 3.02
CA ASN A 51 16.66 -1.69 4.32
C ASN A 51 16.88 -0.70 5.47
N ARG A 52 17.86 0.20 5.33
CA ARG A 52 18.09 1.29 6.29
C ARG A 52 16.87 2.22 6.38
N PHE A 53 16.29 2.61 5.24
CA PHE A 53 15.06 3.42 5.22
C PHE A 53 13.92 2.74 5.95
N ILE A 54 13.68 1.44 5.69
CA ILE A 54 12.60 0.69 6.35
C ILE A 54 12.80 0.66 7.86
N ARG A 55 14.02 0.38 8.34
CA ARG A 55 14.32 0.36 9.78
C ARG A 55 14.06 1.72 10.44
N GLU A 56 14.58 2.80 9.86
CA GLU A 56 14.40 4.15 10.39
C GLU A 56 12.93 4.58 10.34
N TYR A 57 12.24 4.34 9.23
CA TYR A 57 10.82 4.66 9.08
C TYR A 57 9.95 3.94 10.12
N ASN A 58 10.27 2.68 10.43
CA ASN A 58 9.55 1.92 11.45
C ASN A 58 9.91 2.35 12.88
N ALA A 59 11.14 2.84 13.11
CA ALA A 59 11.59 3.29 14.43
C ALA A 59 11.13 4.71 14.78
N GLU A 60 11.11 5.64 13.81
CA GLU A 60 10.91 7.08 14.07
C GLU A 60 9.48 7.46 14.46
N ASN A 61 8.47 6.66 14.11
CA ASN A 61 7.15 6.70 14.73
C ASN A 61 6.27 5.61 14.09
N PRO A 62 5.82 4.56 14.79
CA PRO A 62 4.78 3.68 14.29
C PRO A 62 3.45 4.44 14.30
N ARG A 63 3.26 5.34 13.33
CA ARG A 63 2.00 6.02 13.11
C ARG A 63 1.01 4.99 12.61
N THR A 64 0.22 4.46 13.53
CA THR A 64 -0.95 3.66 13.20
C THR A 64 -1.76 4.42 12.17
N PHE A 65 -2.06 3.76 11.05
CA PHE A 65 -2.93 4.32 10.05
C PHE A 65 -4.31 4.54 10.69
N ILE A 66 -4.73 5.79 10.86
CA ILE A 66 -6.06 6.11 11.37
C ILE A 66 -7.00 6.19 10.18
N TRP A 67 -7.86 5.19 10.07
CA TRP A 67 -8.93 5.16 9.08
C TRP A 67 -9.97 6.22 9.42
N LYS A 68 -10.06 7.28 8.60
CA LYS A 68 -10.98 8.41 8.83
C LYS A 68 -12.31 8.30 8.09
N ALA A 69 -12.40 7.41 7.10
CA ALA A 69 -13.60 7.28 6.29
C ALA A 69 -14.61 6.36 7.00
N ASN A 70 -15.90 6.67 6.93
CA ASN A 70 -16.90 5.72 7.41
C ASN A 70 -17.00 4.54 6.41
N PRO A 71 -16.86 3.27 6.85
CA PRO A 71 -17.03 2.11 5.97
C PRO A 71 -18.37 2.09 5.23
N ASP A 72 -19.46 2.50 5.90
CA ASP A 72 -20.80 2.48 5.31
C ASP A 72 -20.92 3.47 4.14
N ASP A 73 -20.31 4.64 4.27
CA ASP A 73 -20.29 5.65 3.21
C ASP A 73 -19.54 5.15 1.97
N ILE A 74 -18.47 4.38 2.18
CA ILE A 74 -17.68 3.77 1.09
C ILE A 74 -18.49 2.70 0.38
N ILE A 75 -19.18 1.84 1.14
CA ILE A 75 -20.03 0.78 0.57
C ILE A 75 -21.19 1.42 -0.20
N ALA A 76 -21.83 2.44 0.35
CA ALA A 76 -22.91 3.16 -0.31
C ALA A 76 -22.43 3.85 -1.60
N ALA A 77 -21.27 4.52 -1.59
CA ALA A 77 -20.67 5.13 -2.77
C ALA A 77 -20.33 4.10 -3.85
N ARG A 78 -19.77 2.95 -3.45
CA ARG A 78 -19.52 1.82 -4.35
C ARG A 78 -20.81 1.36 -5.02
N ASN A 79 -21.86 1.11 -4.24
CA ASN A 79 -23.14 0.61 -4.76
C ASN A 79 -23.80 1.59 -5.73
N ARG A 80 -23.78 2.91 -5.42
CA ARG A 80 -24.27 3.95 -6.35
C ARG A 80 -23.54 3.93 -7.68
N ARG A 81 -22.22 3.78 -7.66
CA ARG A 81 -21.41 3.67 -8.88
C ARG A 81 -21.82 2.46 -9.71
N PHE A 82 -22.00 1.28 -9.10
CA PHE A 82 -22.44 0.09 -9.84
C PHE A 82 -23.84 0.25 -10.43
N GLN A 83 -24.79 0.82 -9.69
CA GLN A 83 -26.13 1.11 -10.19
C GLN A 83 -26.11 2.03 -11.42
N THR A 84 -25.27 3.09 -11.39
CA THR A 84 -25.13 4.01 -12.52
C THR A 84 -24.54 3.31 -13.75
N LEU A 85 -23.56 2.42 -13.56
CA LEU A 85 -22.95 1.66 -14.65
C LEU A 85 -23.94 0.67 -15.28
N GLU A 86 -24.78 0.02 -14.47
CA GLU A 86 -25.83 -0.86 -14.98
C GLU A 86 -26.93 -0.07 -15.72
N SER A 87 -27.24 1.16 -15.32
CA SER A 87 -28.25 1.98 -16.02
C SER A 87 -27.78 2.57 -17.36
N ILE A 88 -26.47 2.57 -17.62
CA ILE A 88 -25.87 3.04 -18.88
C ILE A 88 -25.77 1.89 -19.91
N ARG A 89 -25.92 0.65 -19.45
CA ARG A 89 -25.88 -0.56 -20.28
C ARG A 89 -27.25 -0.87 -20.89
#